data_AF-A0AAN7VED0-F1
#
_entry.id   AF-A0AAN7VED0-F1
#
_cell.length_a   1.000
_cell.length_b   1.000
_cell.length_c   1.000
_cell.angle_alpha   90.00
_cell.angle_beta   90.00
_cell.angle_gamma   90.00
#
_symmetry.space_group_name_H-M   'P 1'
#
loop_
_entity.id
_entity.type
_entity.pdbx_description
1 polymer ?
#
loop_
_entity_poly.entity_id
_entity_poly.type
_entity_poly.pdbx_seq_one_letter_code
_entity_poly.pdbx_strand_id
1 'polypeptide(L)'
;MSSKNHTHNGQVLSEIILELKEAKYYSISGDSTPDISHYMKEYSSVERFLDFIPMERHGAAYLFDTVLSFFKEKGISLEDCRGKTYDNAPNMPGLYNGLQAKLKEHCTCTLFVPCLAHSLNHVVGETAGCVMEATYCFLFLKKLYTFFASFTRR
;
A
#
# COMPACT_ATOMS: atom_id res chain seq x y z
N MET A 1 -21.35 -23.07 23.24
CA MET A 1 -21.91 -22.15 22.22
C MET A 1 -21.07 -20.89 22.28
N SER A 2 -20.09 -20.68 21.40
CA SER A 2 -20.35 -20.00 20.13
C SER A 2 -19.28 -20.40 19.11
N SER A 3 -19.68 -21.30 18.21
CA SER A 3 -19.06 -21.53 16.90
C SER A 3 -19.94 -20.73 15.92
N LYS A 4 -19.36 -19.80 15.13
CA LYS A 4 -19.93 -19.31 13.85
C LYS A 4 -19.21 -18.15 13.12
N ASN A 5 -18.08 -17.60 13.60
CA ASN A 5 -17.45 -16.45 12.89
C ASN A 5 -16.25 -16.80 11.99
N HIS A 6 -15.82 -18.07 11.91
CA HIS A 6 -14.58 -18.44 11.22
C HIS A 6 -14.72 -18.93 9.78
N THR A 7 -15.95 -19.09 9.26
CA THR A 7 -16.20 -19.73 7.95
C THR A 7 -16.41 -18.76 6.78
N HIS A 8 -16.94 -17.56 7.01
CA HIS A 8 -17.28 -16.66 5.90
C HIS A 8 -16.07 -16.00 5.22
N ASN A 9 -15.08 -15.51 5.98
CA ASN A 9 -13.92 -14.83 5.39
C ASN A 9 -13.04 -15.79 4.56
N GLY A 10 -12.88 -17.04 5.00
CA GLY A 10 -12.12 -18.04 4.24
C GLY A 10 -12.79 -18.41 2.91
N GLN A 11 -14.12 -18.45 2.86
CA GLN A 11 -14.88 -18.72 1.63
C GLN A 11 -14.74 -17.56 0.64
N VAL A 12 -14.92 -16.33 1.09
CA VAL A 12 -14.77 -15.12 0.24
C VAL A 12 -13.36 -15.00 -0.33
N LEU A 13 -12.32 -15.18 0.50
CA LEU A 13 -10.94 -15.14 0.03
C LEU A 13 -10.66 -16.26 -1.00
N SER A 14 -11.25 -17.44 -0.82
CA SER A 14 -11.09 -18.54 -1.77
C SER A 14 -11.73 -18.21 -3.12
N GLU A 15 -12.92 -17.61 -3.13
CA GLU A 15 -13.58 -17.14 -4.36
C GLU A 15 -12.75 -16.07 -5.07
N ILE A 16 -12.21 -15.09 -4.33
CA ILE A 16 -11.33 -14.07 -4.89
C ILE A 16 -10.07 -14.69 -5.52
N ILE A 17 -9.47 -15.70 -4.88
CA ILE A 17 -8.30 -16.40 -5.42
C ILE A 17 -8.67 -17.17 -6.70
N LEU A 18 -9.88 -17.74 -6.77
CA LEU A 18 -10.37 -18.41 -7.98
C LEU A 18 -10.58 -17.41 -9.12
N GLU A 19 -11.26 -16.29 -8.86
CA GLU A 19 -11.42 -15.20 -9.84
C GLU A 19 -10.07 -14.72 -10.37
N LEU A 20 -9.08 -14.54 -9.48
CA LEU A 20 -7.73 -14.13 -9.87
C LEU A 20 -7.05 -15.15 -10.78
N LYS A 21 -7.18 -16.45 -10.46
CA LYS A 21 -6.62 -17.54 -11.28
C LYS A 21 -7.30 -17.64 -12.66
N GLU A 22 -8.61 -17.40 -12.73
CA GLU A 22 -9.36 -17.36 -14.00
C GLU A 22 -8.97 -16.15 -14.86
N ALA A 23 -8.81 -14.98 -14.24
CA ALA A 23 -8.37 -13.76 -14.93
C ALA A 23 -6.94 -13.88 -15.49
N LYS A 24 -6.15 -14.82 -14.95
CA LYS A 24 -4.73 -15.06 -15.23
C LYS A 24 -3.85 -13.89 -14.81
N TYR A 25 -4.03 -12.70 -15.38
CA TYR A 25 -3.18 -11.53 -15.12
C TYR A 25 -3.78 -10.60 -14.07
N TYR A 26 -2.91 -10.09 -13.19
CA TYR A 26 -3.33 -9.23 -12.09
C TYR A 26 -2.25 -8.20 -11.73
N SER A 27 -2.64 -7.21 -10.91
CA SER A 27 -1.72 -6.24 -10.31
C SER A 27 -1.85 -6.26 -8.79
N ILE A 28 -0.77 -5.90 -8.10
CA ILE A 28 -0.73 -5.85 -6.63
C ILE A 28 -0.65 -4.39 -6.20
N SER A 29 -1.54 -4.01 -5.29
CA SER A 29 -1.44 -2.77 -4.52
C SER A 29 -1.15 -3.12 -3.06
N GLY A 30 -0.22 -2.41 -2.44
CA GLY A 30 0.07 -2.56 -1.01
C GLY A 30 0.22 -1.20 -0.34
N ASP A 31 -0.51 -1.01 0.75
CA ASP A 31 -0.48 0.19 1.57
C ASP A 31 0.04 -0.18 2.97
N SER A 32 0.94 0.63 3.52
CA SER A 32 1.56 0.41 4.84
C SER A 32 0.99 1.29 5.95
N THR A 33 -0.12 2.01 5.70
CA THR A 33 -0.70 3.00 6.62
C THR A 33 -2.23 2.89 6.78
N PRO A 34 -2.82 3.40 7.90
CA PRO A 34 -4.26 3.39 8.15
C PRO A 34 -5.01 4.47 7.35
N ASP A 35 -4.50 4.86 6.18
CA ASP A 35 -5.06 5.94 5.38
C ASP A 35 -6.10 5.38 4.40
N ILE A 36 -7.37 5.63 4.72
CA ILE A 36 -8.52 5.28 3.88
C ILE A 36 -8.54 6.25 2.71
N SER A 37 -7.97 5.87 1.56
CA SER A 37 -8.19 6.60 0.32
C SER A 37 -8.44 5.65 -0.85
N HIS A 38 -9.73 5.48 -1.19
CA HIS A 38 -10.19 4.76 -2.37
C HIS A 38 -10.50 5.75 -3.48
N TYR A 39 -9.71 5.76 -4.55
CA TYR A 39 -10.15 6.33 -5.83
C TYR A 39 -9.54 5.55 -6.99
N MET A 40 -10.33 4.69 -7.62
CA MET A 40 -10.12 4.32 -9.02
C MET A 40 -11.45 4.34 -9.75
N LYS A 41 -11.52 5.14 -10.83
CA LYS A 41 -12.71 5.30 -11.66
C LYS A 41 -12.53 4.48 -12.95
N GLU A 42 -13.51 3.59 -13.17
CA GLU A 42 -13.92 2.89 -14.39
C GLU A 42 -12.88 2.57 -15.48
N TYR A 43 -12.48 1.29 -15.55
CA TYR A 43 -12.20 0.54 -16.78
C TYR A 43 -12.19 -0.96 -16.47
N SER A 44 -13.35 -1.65 -16.46
CA SER A 44 -13.52 -3.13 -16.33
C SER A 44 -12.67 -3.89 -15.29
N SER A 45 -11.94 -3.20 -14.43
CA SER A 45 -10.95 -3.73 -13.51
C SER A 45 -11.60 -3.85 -12.15
N VAL A 46 -11.44 -5.04 -11.58
CA VAL A 46 -12.09 -5.41 -10.33
C VAL A 46 -11.03 -5.38 -9.24
N GLU A 47 -11.21 -4.50 -8.26
CA GLU A 47 -10.36 -4.46 -7.07
C GLU A 47 -10.90 -5.43 -6.01
N ARG A 48 -10.01 -6.25 -5.46
CA ARG A 48 -10.32 -7.22 -4.41
C ARG A 48 -9.34 -7.08 -3.27
N PHE A 49 -9.86 -6.87 -2.07
CA PHE A 49 -9.06 -6.91 -0.85
C PHE A 49 -8.70 -8.36 -0.52
N LEU A 50 -7.41 -8.64 -0.29
CA LEU A 50 -6.92 -9.99 0.00
C LEU A 50 -6.82 -10.24 1.49
N ASP A 51 -5.99 -9.48 2.21
CA ASP A 51 -5.80 -9.68 3.64
C ASP A 51 -5.08 -8.51 4.29
N PHE A 52 -5.17 -8.44 5.62
CA PHE A 52 -4.25 -7.67 6.45
C PHE A 52 -3.11 -8.59 6.90
N ILE A 53 -1.91 -8.32 6.42
CA ILE A 53 -0.73 -9.10 6.82
C ILE A 53 -0.02 -8.37 7.96
N PRO A 54 0.01 -8.93 9.19
CA PRO A 54 0.73 -8.31 10.29
C PRO A 54 2.23 -8.27 9.97
N MET A 55 2.83 -7.10 10.15
CA MET A 55 4.26 -6.90 9.90
C MET A 55 5.00 -6.66 11.21
N GLU A 56 6.01 -7.50 11.48
CA GLU A 56 6.89 -7.31 12.65
C GLU A 56 8.10 -6.41 12.32
N ARG A 57 8.44 -6.27 11.03
CA ARG A 57 9.58 -5.49 10.56
C ARG A 57 9.23 -4.77 9.27
N HIS A 58 9.81 -3.59 9.06
CA HIS A 58 9.61 -2.77 7.86
C HIS A 58 10.77 -2.88 6.85
N GLY A 59 11.69 -3.83 7.03
CA GLY A 59 12.78 -4.03 6.08
C GLY A 59 12.27 -4.56 4.74
N ALA A 60 12.79 -4.05 3.63
CA ALA A 60 12.40 -4.47 2.28
C ALA A 60 12.53 -5.99 2.04
N ALA A 61 13.55 -6.64 2.63
CA ALA A 61 13.72 -8.10 2.57
C ALA A 61 12.57 -8.83 3.26
N TYR A 62 12.24 -8.42 4.49
CA TYR A 62 11.15 -9.00 5.26
C TYR A 62 9.80 -8.80 4.57
N LEU A 63 9.55 -7.59 4.03
CA LEU A 63 8.38 -7.29 3.22
C LEU A 63 8.27 -8.22 2.00
N PHE A 64 9.38 -8.38 1.27
CA PHE A 64 9.43 -9.26 0.11
C PHE A 64 9.12 -10.72 0.50
N ASP A 65 9.77 -11.24 1.53
CA ASP A 65 9.59 -12.62 1.98
C ASP A 65 8.17 -12.87 2.49
N THR A 66 7.58 -11.88 3.16
CA THR A 66 6.21 -11.91 3.66
C THR A 66 5.21 -12.01 2.50
N VAL A 67 5.34 -11.13 1.49
CA VAL A 67 4.49 -11.16 0.29
C VAL A 67 4.70 -12.47 -0.47
N LEU A 68 5.95 -12.88 -0.70
CA LEU A 68 6.26 -14.11 -1.41
C LEU A 68 5.66 -15.35 -0.70
N SER A 69 5.75 -15.40 0.62
CA SER A 69 5.20 -16.50 1.42
C SER A 69 3.68 -16.54 1.33
N PHE A 70 3.00 -15.40 1.43
CA PHE A 70 1.55 -15.30 1.27
C PHE A 70 1.11 -15.82 -0.11
N PHE A 71 1.75 -15.35 -1.19
CA PHE A 71 1.41 -15.76 -2.55
C PHE A 71 1.66 -17.26 -2.76
N LYS A 72 2.77 -17.81 -2.24
CA LYS A 72 3.05 -19.24 -2.28
C LYS A 72 2.01 -20.06 -1.51
N GLU A 73 1.63 -19.63 -0.31
CA GLU A 73 0.62 -20.31 0.50
C GLU A 73 -0.74 -20.38 -0.22
N LYS A 74 -1.14 -19.29 -0.88
CA LYS A 74 -2.40 -19.22 -1.64
C LYS A 74 -2.30 -19.82 -3.05
N GLY A 75 -1.11 -20.27 -3.47
CA GLY A 75 -0.85 -20.82 -4.79
C GLY A 75 -1.12 -19.81 -5.91
N ILE A 76 -0.76 -18.55 -5.70
CA ILE A 76 -0.86 -17.47 -6.68
C ILE A 76 0.52 -17.27 -7.32
N SER A 77 0.59 -17.35 -8.66
CA SER A 77 1.85 -17.22 -9.39
C SER A 77 2.26 -15.76 -9.55
N LEU A 78 3.43 -15.40 -9.02
CA LEU A 78 3.99 -14.06 -9.23
C LEU A 78 4.36 -13.78 -10.69
N GLU A 79 4.54 -14.79 -11.54
CA GLU A 79 4.87 -14.64 -12.97
C GLU A 79 3.73 -14.00 -13.78
N ASP A 80 2.51 -14.18 -13.29
CA ASP A 80 1.30 -13.63 -13.89
C ASP A 80 1.01 -12.19 -13.41
N CYS A 81 1.75 -11.71 -12.42
CA CYS A 81 1.71 -10.31 -12.02
C CYS A 81 2.16 -9.42 -13.21
N ARG A 82 1.43 -8.33 -13.46
CA ARG A 82 1.74 -7.35 -14.51
C ARG A 82 1.94 -5.93 -13.99
N GLY A 83 1.43 -5.63 -12.80
CA GLY A 83 1.55 -4.32 -12.17
C GLY A 83 1.78 -4.42 -10.67
N LYS A 84 2.56 -3.48 -10.14
CA LYS A 84 2.87 -3.34 -8.71
C LYS A 84 2.78 -1.87 -8.33
N THR A 85 2.05 -1.55 -7.27
CA THR A 85 1.98 -0.20 -6.72
C THR A 85 2.05 -0.23 -5.20
N TYR A 86 2.89 0.63 -4.64
CA TYR A 86 3.09 0.79 -3.20
C TYR A 86 3.39 2.27 -2.91
N ASP A 87 3.38 2.67 -1.63
CA ASP A 87 3.88 3.97 -1.22
C ASP A 87 5.37 4.16 -1.59
N ASN A 88 5.83 5.42 -1.61
CA ASN A 88 7.25 5.71 -1.86
C ASN A 88 8.08 5.68 -0.56
N ALA A 89 7.66 4.92 0.46
CA ALA A 89 8.44 4.79 1.67
C ALA A 89 9.85 4.27 1.32
N PRO A 90 10.93 4.67 2.02
CA PRO A 90 12.32 4.42 1.59
C PRO A 90 12.68 2.95 1.31
N ASN A 91 11.96 2.03 1.95
CA ASN A 91 12.07 0.57 1.81
C ASN A 91 11.33 -0.01 0.57
N MET A 92 10.46 0.75 -0.09
CA MET A 92 9.60 0.27 -1.18
C MET A 92 10.24 0.44 -2.57
N PRO A 93 10.59 1.65 -3.06
CA PRO A 93 11.10 1.86 -4.42
C PRO A 93 12.63 1.74 -4.54
N GLY A 94 13.31 1.37 -3.45
CA GLY A 94 14.77 1.34 -3.40
C GLY A 94 15.40 0.52 -4.55
N LEU A 95 16.22 1.17 -5.37
CA LEU A 95 16.77 0.62 -6.61
C LEU A 95 17.59 -0.66 -6.42
N TYR A 96 18.29 -0.79 -5.28
CA TYR A 96 19.20 -1.91 -5.02
C TYR A 96 18.71 -2.87 -3.93
N ASN A 97 17.96 -2.34 -2.95
CA ASN A 97 17.54 -3.11 -1.77
C ASN A 97 16.07 -2.92 -1.41
N GLY A 98 15.30 -2.19 -2.23
CA GLY A 98 13.87 -1.98 -2.00
C GLY A 98 13.02 -3.18 -2.39
N LEU A 99 11.79 -3.19 -1.91
CA LEU A 99 10.79 -4.20 -2.27
C LEU A 99 10.64 -4.32 -3.80
N GLN A 100 10.65 -3.19 -4.51
CA GLN A 100 10.59 -3.14 -5.98
C GLN A 100 11.74 -3.91 -6.64
N ALA A 101 12.98 -3.70 -6.21
CA ALA A 101 14.15 -4.34 -6.81
C ALA A 101 14.07 -5.87 -6.66
N LYS A 102 13.74 -6.34 -5.45
CA LYS A 102 13.56 -7.77 -5.15
C LYS A 102 12.40 -8.39 -5.94
N LEU A 103 11.26 -7.70 -6.00
CA LEU A 103 10.12 -8.15 -6.80
C LEU A 103 10.39 -8.17 -8.31
N LYS A 104 11.32 -7.34 -8.80
CA LYS A 104 11.72 -7.32 -10.22
C LYS A 104 12.61 -8.51 -10.57
N GLU A 105 13.46 -8.98 -9.66
CA GLU A 105 14.25 -10.20 -9.83
C GLU A 105 13.37 -11.44 -10.01
N HIS A 106 12.24 -11.49 -9.31
CA HIS A 106 11.31 -12.62 -9.33
C HIS A 106 10.17 -12.49 -10.34
N CYS A 107 9.85 -11.28 -10.82
CA CYS A 107 8.93 -11.10 -11.92
C CYS A 107 9.36 -9.93 -12.81
N THR A 108 10.04 -10.30 -13.90
CA THR A 108 10.64 -9.40 -14.88
C THR A 108 9.60 -8.65 -15.72
N CYS A 109 8.39 -9.19 -15.84
CA CYS A 109 7.29 -8.62 -16.65
C CYS A 109 6.31 -7.76 -15.81
N THR A 110 6.80 -7.06 -14.79
CA THR A 110 5.96 -6.20 -13.93
C THR A 110 6.30 -4.73 -14.06
N LEU A 111 5.27 -3.91 -14.29
CA LEU A 111 5.38 -2.46 -14.21
C LEU A 111 5.25 -2.01 -12.75
N PHE A 112 6.19 -1.21 -12.28
CA PHE A 112 6.04 -0.52 -11.00
C PHE A 112 5.49 0.89 -11.23
N VAL A 113 4.41 1.23 -10.53
CA VAL A 113 3.82 2.57 -10.52
C VAL A 113 3.84 3.10 -9.07
N PRO A 114 4.57 4.19 -8.79
CA PRO A 114 4.59 4.79 -7.46
C PRO A 114 3.21 5.34 -7.09
N CYS A 115 2.86 5.34 -5.80
CA CYS A 115 1.60 5.90 -5.34
C CYS A 115 1.48 7.39 -5.69
N LEU A 116 0.48 7.73 -6.52
CA LEU A 116 0.23 9.10 -6.98
C LEU A 116 -0.17 10.02 -5.83
N ALA A 117 -0.96 9.53 -4.86
CA ALA A 117 -1.38 10.32 -3.71
C ALA A 117 -0.17 10.72 -2.85
N HIS A 118 0.73 9.79 -2.58
CA HIS A 118 1.97 10.07 -1.84
C HIS A 118 2.88 11.03 -2.62
N SER A 119 3.03 10.80 -3.93
CA SER A 119 3.83 11.65 -4.80
C SER A 119 3.29 13.09 -4.85
N LEU A 120 1.97 13.23 -4.93
CA LEU A 120 1.30 14.54 -4.89
C LEU A 120 1.48 15.23 -3.55
N ASN A 121 1.30 14.50 -2.43
CA ASN A 121 1.49 15.06 -1.09
C ASN A 121 2.93 15.58 -0.91
N HIS A 122 3.92 14.86 -1.42
CA HIS A 122 5.31 15.29 -1.39
C HIS A 122 5.52 16.58 -2.20
N VAL A 123 5.02 16.64 -3.44
CA VAL A 123 5.13 17.84 -4.29
C VAL A 123 4.47 19.04 -3.62
N VAL A 124 3.26 18.89 -3.08
CA VAL A 124 2.55 19.97 -2.38
C VAL A 124 3.34 20.46 -1.16
N GLY A 125 3.90 19.54 -0.37
CA GLY A 125 4.73 19.88 0.79
C GLY A 125 5.96 20.69 0.42
N GLU A 126 6.73 20.23 -0.57
CA GLU A 126 7.92 20.94 -1.06
C GLU A 126 7.57 22.32 -1.64
N THR A 127 6.49 22.38 -2.43
CA THR A 127 6.06 23.65 -3.05
C THR A 127 5.62 24.66 -1.98
N ALA A 128 4.90 24.21 -0.95
CA ALA A 128 4.50 25.06 0.17
C ALA A 128 5.70 25.56 0.98
N GLY A 129 6.75 24.74 1.13
CA GLY A 129 8.00 25.12 1.81
C GLY A 129 8.82 26.16 1.03
N CYS A 130 8.73 26.17 -0.29
CA CYS A 130 9.39 27.15 -1.15
C CYS A 130 8.66 28.51 -1.21
N VAL A 131 7.39 28.57 -0.80
CA VAL A 131 6.59 29.80 -0.80
C VAL A 131 6.49 30.33 0.63
N MET A 132 7.10 31.50 0.87
CA MET A 132 7.19 32.09 2.21
C MET A 132 5.80 32.34 2.83
N GLU A 133 4.86 32.87 2.07
CA GLU A 133 3.50 33.17 2.51
C GLU A 133 2.75 31.90 2.94
N ALA A 134 2.87 30.83 2.15
CA ALA A 134 2.30 29.53 2.48
C ALA A 134 2.95 28.97 3.74
N THR A 135 4.28 29.03 3.83
CA THR A 135 5.04 28.60 5.02
C THR A 135 4.58 29.36 6.27
N TYR A 136 4.46 30.68 6.22
CA TYR A 136 3.96 31.48 7.35
C TYR A 136 2.54 31.09 7.75
N CYS A 137 1.65 30.90 6.78
CA CYS A 137 0.28 30.46 7.02
C CYS A 137 0.25 29.09 7.75
N PHE A 138 0.94 28.09 7.22
CA PHE A 138 1.00 26.76 7.83
C PHE A 138 1.65 26.76 9.22
N LEU A 139 2.71 27.56 9.43
CA LEU A 139 3.33 27.72 10.75
C LEU A 139 2.39 28.38 11.76
N PHE A 140 1.62 29.38 11.32
CA PHE A 140 0.61 30.02 12.16
C PHE A 140 -0.48 29.02 12.57
N LEU A 141 -1.05 28.29 11.60
CA LEU A 141 -2.06 27.26 11.86
C LEU A 141 -1.53 26.17 12.80
N LYS A 142 -0.30 25.70 12.60
CA LYS A 142 0.36 24.71 13.48
C LYS A 142 0.51 25.23 14.92
N LYS A 143 0.91 26.49 15.10
CA LYS A 143 1.00 27.12 16.42
C LYS A 143 -0.37 27.22 17.08
N LEU A 144 -1.40 27.63 16.34
CA LEU A 144 -2.77 27.73 16.84
C LEU A 144 -3.32 26.36 17.27
N TYR A 145 -3.14 25.34 16.42
CA TYR A 145 -3.50 23.96 16.76
C TYR A 145 -2.78 23.48 18.02
N THR A 146 -1.46 23.69 18.10
CA THR A 146 -0.64 23.24 19.24
C THR A 146 -1.08 23.93 20.54
N PHE A 147 -1.41 25.23 20.45
CA PHE A 147 -1.98 25.99 21.56
C PHE A 147 -3.29 25.34 22.05
N PHE A 148 -4.26 25.11 21.16
CA PHE A 148 -5.54 24.49 21.56
C PHE A 148 -5.40 23.03 22.02
N ALA A 149 -4.57 22.22 21.36
CA ALA A 149 -4.32 20.82 21.71
C ALA A 149 -3.57 20.65 23.04
N SER A 150 -2.97 21.72 23.58
CA SER A 150 -2.40 21.72 24.92
C SER A 150 -3.48 21.80 26.02
N PHE A 151 -4.67 22.34 25.72
CA PHE A 151 -5.78 22.43 26.68
C PHE A 151 -6.53 21.10 26.86
N THR A 152 -6.52 20.24 25.83
CA THR A 152 -7.21 18.94 25.86
C THR A 152 -6.38 17.82 26.49
N ARG A 153 -5.13 18.09 26.88
CA ARG A 153 -4.30 17.21 27.71
C ARG A 153 -4.44 17.62 29.18
N ARG A 154 -5.57 17.28 29.79
CA ARG A 154 -5.82 17.29 31.24
C ARG A 154 -6.60 16.05 31.61
#